data_AF-A0A2E3Q6Y8-F1
#
_entry.id   AF-A0A2E3Q6Y8-F1
#
_cell.length_a   1.000
_cell.length_b   1.000
_cell.length_c   1.000
_cell.angle_alpha   90.00
_cell.angle_beta   90.00
_cell.angle_gamma   90.00
#
_symmetry.space_group_name_H-M   'P 1'
#
loop_
_entity.id
_entity.type
_entity.pdbx_description
1 polymer ?
#
loop_
_entity_poly.entity_id
_entity_poly.type
_entity_poly.pdbx_seq_one_letter_code
_entity_poly.pdbx_strand_id
1 'polypeptide(L)'
;MSKVWTVYLSGEIHSDWRERIETGVKEAGLPVELVAPITVHEDSDDCGVAVFGAEDNKFWHDRKGAQLNAMRTKTLLAESDLAVIRFGEKYKQWNAAFDAGQASALGIPYITLHPAEHDHALKEVDGAANGVAREPEQVVAALAYIIRGDMPKA
;
A
#
# COMPACT_ATOMS: atom_id res chain seq x y z
N MET A 1 -7.58 -22.97 13.33
CA MET A 1 -8.19 -21.87 12.54
C MET A 1 -7.25 -21.59 11.38
N SER A 2 -7.78 -21.36 10.17
CA SER A 2 -6.96 -20.92 9.03
C SER A 2 -6.34 -19.56 9.36
N LYS A 3 -5.06 -19.36 8.97
CA LYS A 3 -4.37 -18.07 9.10
C LYS A 3 -5.18 -16.97 8.40
N VAL A 4 -5.34 -15.82 9.07
CA VAL A 4 -5.77 -14.57 8.44
C VAL A 4 -4.53 -13.87 7.91
N TRP A 5 -4.56 -13.44 6.66
CA TRP A 5 -3.44 -12.80 5.98
C TRP A 5 -3.54 -11.28 6.12
N THR A 6 -2.49 -10.63 6.59
CA THR A 6 -2.46 -9.16 6.67
C THR A 6 -1.84 -8.59 5.39
N VAL A 7 -2.57 -7.75 4.68
CA VAL A 7 -2.14 -7.15 3.40
C VAL A 7 -2.09 -5.63 3.52
N TYR A 8 -0.91 -5.05 3.31
CA TYR A 8 -0.70 -3.61 3.37
C TYR A 8 -0.98 -2.92 2.03
N LEU A 9 -1.89 -1.94 2.00
CA LEU A 9 -2.28 -1.18 0.82
C LEU A 9 -1.64 0.22 0.79
N SER A 10 -0.43 0.32 0.22
CA SER A 10 0.28 1.59 0.01
C SER A 10 -0.10 2.22 -1.33
N GLY A 11 -0.05 3.55 -1.40
CA GLY A 11 -0.22 4.29 -2.66
C GLY A 11 -1.23 5.43 -2.59
N GLU A 12 -1.53 6.01 -3.75
CA GLU A 12 -2.45 7.15 -3.92
C GLU A 12 -3.84 6.95 -3.29
N ILE A 13 -4.49 8.07 -2.96
CA ILE A 13 -5.77 8.14 -2.24
C ILE A 13 -6.86 8.86 -3.07
N HIS A 14 -6.66 8.96 -4.38
CA HIS A 14 -7.48 9.75 -5.31
C HIS A 14 -8.35 8.90 -6.24
N SER A 15 -8.37 7.58 -6.06
CA SER A 15 -9.23 6.63 -6.77
C SER A 15 -9.83 5.59 -5.82
N ASP A 16 -10.70 4.73 -6.34
CA ASP A 16 -11.47 3.70 -5.63
C ASP A 16 -10.77 2.33 -5.54
N TRP A 17 -9.47 2.28 -5.82
CA TRP A 17 -8.76 1.01 -5.97
C TRP A 17 -8.72 0.16 -4.70
N ARG A 18 -8.69 0.80 -3.51
CA ARG A 18 -8.69 0.08 -2.22
C ARG A 18 -10.05 -0.55 -1.96
N GLU A 19 -11.11 0.18 -2.22
CA GLU A 19 -12.50 -0.26 -2.09
C GLU A 19 -12.79 -1.42 -3.04
N ARG A 20 -12.24 -1.39 -4.26
CA ARG A 20 -12.32 -2.50 -5.22
C ARG A 20 -11.61 -3.76 -4.71
N ILE A 21 -10.41 -3.63 -4.12
CA ILE A 21 -9.71 -4.77 -3.48
C ILE A 21 -10.50 -5.30 -2.29
N GLU A 22 -10.97 -4.42 -1.40
CA GLU A 22 -11.76 -4.81 -0.21
C GLU A 22 -13.02 -5.58 -0.62
N THR A 23 -13.76 -5.06 -1.60
CA THR A 23 -14.96 -5.70 -2.12
C THR A 23 -14.62 -7.06 -2.73
N GLY A 24 -13.62 -7.14 -3.60
CA GLY A 24 -13.24 -8.39 -4.25
C GLY A 24 -12.72 -9.46 -3.28
N VAL A 25 -11.95 -9.08 -2.26
CA VAL A 25 -11.49 -9.98 -1.19
C VAL A 25 -12.67 -10.56 -0.42
N LYS A 26 -13.65 -9.71 -0.08
CA LYS A 26 -14.86 -10.11 0.65
C LYS A 26 -15.74 -11.03 -0.19
N GLU A 27 -15.97 -10.69 -1.46
CA GLU A 27 -16.76 -11.50 -2.39
C GLU A 27 -16.11 -12.86 -2.67
N ALA A 28 -14.79 -12.91 -2.75
CA ALA A 28 -14.03 -14.16 -2.89
C ALA A 28 -13.95 -14.98 -1.58
N GLY A 29 -14.43 -14.44 -0.46
CA GLY A 29 -14.36 -15.08 0.85
C GLY A 29 -12.93 -15.38 1.29
N LEU A 30 -11.99 -14.48 0.99
CA LEU A 30 -10.59 -14.64 1.37
C LEU A 30 -10.37 -14.24 2.85
N PRO A 31 -9.58 -15.01 3.62
CA PRO A 31 -9.27 -14.69 5.01
C PRO A 31 -8.17 -13.61 5.06
N VAL A 32 -8.51 -12.38 4.67
CA VAL A 32 -7.56 -11.26 4.58
C VAL A 32 -8.01 -10.10 5.47
N GLU A 33 -7.06 -9.54 6.20
CA GLU A 33 -7.17 -8.24 6.86
C GLU A 33 -6.40 -7.20 6.04
N LEU A 34 -7.10 -6.16 5.61
CA LEU A 34 -6.51 -5.05 4.85
C LEU A 34 -6.10 -3.93 5.81
N VAL A 35 -4.84 -3.51 5.72
CA VAL A 35 -4.31 -2.36 6.48
C VAL A 35 -3.71 -1.32 5.53
N ALA A 36 -3.72 -0.05 5.92
CA ALA A 36 -3.31 1.05 5.06
C ALA A 36 -2.72 2.22 5.87
N PRO A 37 -1.96 3.13 5.22
CA PRO A 37 -1.67 4.44 5.78
C PRO A 37 -2.95 5.23 6.09
N ILE A 38 -2.83 6.34 6.81
CA ILE A 38 -3.93 7.30 6.96
C ILE A 38 -4.26 7.88 5.58
N THR A 39 -5.51 7.70 5.15
CA THR A 39 -5.98 8.14 3.83
C THR A 39 -6.70 9.49 3.86
N VAL A 40 -7.01 10.00 5.05
CA VAL A 40 -7.53 11.36 5.25
C VAL A 40 -6.35 12.31 5.23
N HIS A 41 -6.30 13.19 4.22
CA HIS A 41 -5.13 14.03 3.97
C HIS A 41 -4.80 14.96 5.14
N GLU A 42 -5.79 15.65 5.68
CA GLU A 42 -5.63 16.56 6.83
C GLU A 42 -5.13 15.82 8.07
N ASP A 43 -5.72 14.67 8.41
CA ASP A 43 -5.27 13.85 9.53
C ASP A 43 -3.80 13.41 9.36
N SER A 44 -3.41 13.03 8.13
CA SER A 44 -2.03 12.64 7.83
C SER A 44 -1.06 13.80 7.97
N ASP A 45 -1.40 14.98 7.47
CA ASP A 45 -0.54 16.16 7.47
C ASP A 45 -0.38 16.75 8.88
N ASP A 46 -1.46 16.78 9.67
CA ASP A 46 -1.50 17.49 10.95
C ASP A 46 -1.29 16.57 12.17
N CYS A 47 -1.23 15.24 11.99
CA CYS A 47 -1.12 14.28 13.11
C CYS A 47 0.02 14.61 14.09
N GLY A 48 1.18 15.05 13.56
CA GLY A 48 2.35 15.36 14.37
C GLY A 48 2.13 16.57 15.29
N VAL A 49 1.50 17.63 14.77
CA VAL A 49 1.24 18.85 15.56
C VAL A 49 0.04 18.69 16.48
N ALA A 50 -0.95 17.91 16.09
CA ALA A 50 -2.10 17.59 16.92
C ALA A 50 -1.69 16.79 18.17
N VAL A 51 -0.70 15.89 18.05
CA VAL A 51 -0.27 15.01 19.16
C VAL A 51 0.90 15.59 19.96
N PHE A 52 1.90 16.18 19.30
CA PHE A 52 3.15 16.61 19.93
C PHE A 52 3.30 18.13 20.10
N GLY A 53 2.23 18.88 19.82
CA GLY A 53 2.16 20.33 19.96
C GLY A 53 2.45 21.08 18.67
N ALA A 54 1.88 22.30 18.60
CA ALA A 54 1.91 23.17 17.43
C ALA A 54 3.32 23.42 16.89
N GLU A 55 3.39 23.72 15.59
CA GLU A 55 4.62 24.04 14.90
C GLU A 55 4.36 25.09 13.82
N ASP A 56 4.84 26.31 14.04
CA ASP A 56 4.62 27.42 13.10
C ASP A 56 5.51 27.31 11.85
N ASN A 57 6.65 26.62 11.96
CA ASN A 57 7.52 26.42 10.82
C ASN A 57 7.02 25.27 9.95
N LYS A 58 6.54 25.58 8.72
CA LYS A 58 5.97 24.58 7.81
C LYS A 58 6.86 23.36 7.54
N PHE A 59 8.18 23.54 7.45
CA PHE A 59 9.09 22.40 7.25
C PHE A 59 9.09 21.46 8.46
N TRP A 60 9.13 22.01 9.68
CA TRP A 60 9.10 21.21 10.90
C TRP A 60 7.71 20.64 11.18
N HIS A 61 6.65 21.34 10.80
CA HIS A 61 5.27 20.86 10.82
C HIS A 61 5.16 19.56 10.03
N ASP A 62 5.57 19.60 8.75
CA ASP A 62 5.48 18.44 7.86
C ASP A 62 6.41 17.32 8.31
N ARG A 63 7.58 17.66 8.85
CA ARG A 63 8.49 16.66 9.41
C ARG A 63 7.87 15.95 10.61
N LYS A 64 7.17 16.66 11.51
CA LYS A 64 6.48 16.03 12.66
C LYS A 64 5.41 15.06 12.19
N GLY A 65 4.56 15.47 11.25
CA GLY A 65 3.55 14.59 10.66
C GLY A 65 4.18 13.37 9.98
N ALA A 66 5.19 13.58 9.14
CA ALA A 66 5.91 12.52 8.45
C ALA A 66 6.56 11.52 9.42
N GLN A 67 7.10 11.96 10.56
CA GLN A 67 7.71 11.07 11.55
C GLN A 67 6.69 10.16 12.25
N LEU A 68 5.52 10.69 12.60
CA LEU A 68 4.45 9.90 13.20
C LEU A 68 3.87 8.89 12.21
N ASN A 69 3.60 9.33 10.97
CA ASN A 69 3.18 8.44 9.89
C ASN A 69 4.22 7.35 9.61
N ALA A 70 5.52 7.69 9.61
CA ALA A 70 6.58 6.72 9.39
C ALA A 70 6.60 5.62 10.44
N MET A 71 6.33 5.92 11.72
CA MET A 71 6.22 4.90 12.76
C MET A 71 5.06 3.95 12.46
N ARG A 72 3.87 4.49 12.15
CA ARG A 72 2.69 3.70 11.82
C ARG A 72 2.91 2.83 10.58
N THR A 73 3.35 3.42 9.48
CA THR A 73 3.57 2.72 8.20
C THR A 73 4.62 1.63 8.33
N LYS A 74 5.75 1.90 9.00
CA LYS A 74 6.79 0.87 9.20
C LYS A 74 6.28 -0.31 10.02
N THR A 75 5.52 -0.06 11.08
CA THR A 75 4.92 -1.12 11.89
C THR A 75 3.95 -1.95 11.07
N LEU A 76 2.97 -1.31 10.42
CA LEU A 76 1.97 -2.01 9.61
C LEU A 76 2.61 -2.82 8.47
N LEU A 77 3.58 -2.24 7.77
CA LEU A 77 4.29 -2.93 6.69
C LEU A 77 5.06 -4.14 7.24
N ALA A 78 5.86 -3.95 8.31
CA ALA A 78 6.66 -5.03 8.91
C ALA A 78 5.83 -6.19 9.47
N GLU A 79 4.60 -5.93 9.90
CA GLU A 79 3.67 -6.93 10.42
C GLU A 79 2.81 -7.59 9.32
N SER A 80 2.91 -7.13 8.07
CA SER A 80 2.12 -7.65 6.95
C SER A 80 2.75 -8.88 6.31
N ASP A 81 1.90 -9.78 5.84
CA ASP A 81 2.31 -10.96 5.08
C ASP A 81 2.71 -10.63 3.64
N LEU A 82 2.08 -9.61 3.05
CA LEU A 82 2.44 -9.04 1.77
C LEU A 82 1.95 -7.58 1.66
N ALA A 83 2.43 -6.86 0.64
CA ALA A 83 1.98 -5.52 0.34
C ALA A 83 1.47 -5.37 -1.11
N VAL A 84 0.60 -4.39 -1.31
CA VAL A 84 0.17 -3.90 -2.62
C VAL A 84 0.53 -2.42 -2.68
N ILE A 85 1.26 -2.03 -3.72
CA ILE A 85 1.81 -0.68 -3.82
C ILE A 85 1.30 -0.04 -5.11
N ARG A 86 0.32 0.86 -4.96
CA ARG A 86 -0.36 1.55 -6.05
C ARG A 86 0.41 2.80 -6.47
N PHE A 87 0.67 2.92 -7.78
CA PHE A 87 1.18 4.13 -8.42
C PHE A 87 0.17 4.70 -9.43
N GLY A 88 -0.62 5.69 -9.01
CA GLY A 88 -1.57 6.42 -9.87
C GLY A 88 -0.92 7.52 -10.71
N GLU A 89 -1.73 8.28 -11.45
CA GLU A 89 -1.24 9.31 -12.38
C GLU A 89 -0.99 10.67 -11.73
N LYS A 90 -1.61 10.90 -10.56
CA LYS A 90 -1.53 12.17 -9.83
C LYS A 90 -0.38 12.14 -8.85
N TYR A 91 0.36 13.25 -8.81
CA TYR A 91 1.54 13.45 -7.96
C TYR A 91 2.62 12.38 -8.20
N LYS A 92 3.81 12.63 -7.64
CA LYS A 92 4.97 11.74 -7.86
C LYS A 92 4.95 10.48 -6.99
N GLN A 93 4.11 10.43 -5.95
CA GLN A 93 3.94 9.27 -5.04
C GLN A 93 5.25 8.73 -4.44
N TRP A 94 6.11 9.64 -3.98
CA TRP A 94 7.40 9.28 -3.38
C TRP A 94 7.27 8.42 -2.12
N ASN A 95 6.17 8.58 -1.37
CA ASN A 95 5.85 7.74 -0.23
C ASN A 95 5.63 6.28 -0.66
N ALA A 96 4.88 6.03 -1.74
CA ALA A 96 4.66 4.68 -2.26
C ALA A 96 5.96 4.03 -2.76
N ALA A 97 6.81 4.80 -3.45
CA ALA A 97 8.14 4.32 -3.85
C ALA A 97 9.03 4.02 -2.64
N PHE A 98 8.94 4.83 -1.58
CA PHE A 98 9.66 4.59 -0.34
C PHE A 98 9.19 3.31 0.36
N ASP A 99 7.88 3.10 0.45
CA ASP A 99 7.29 1.88 1.01
C ASP A 99 7.70 0.63 0.20
N ALA A 100 7.78 0.72 -1.12
CA ALA A 100 8.29 -0.38 -1.96
C ALA A 100 9.74 -0.72 -1.65
N GLY A 101 10.59 0.31 -1.50
CA GLY A 101 11.96 0.12 -1.07
C GLY A 101 12.06 -0.50 0.33
N GLN A 102 11.21 -0.10 1.27
CA GLN A 102 11.16 -0.69 2.62
C GLN A 102 10.68 -2.15 2.59
N ALA A 103 9.63 -2.45 1.82
CA ALA A 103 9.12 -3.82 1.66
C ALA A 103 10.21 -4.74 1.10
N SER A 104 10.87 -4.30 0.03
CA SER A 104 12.00 -5.01 -0.57
C SER A 104 13.14 -5.23 0.43
N ALA A 105 13.54 -4.20 1.18
CA ALA A 105 14.63 -4.30 2.16
C ALA A 105 14.30 -5.23 3.34
N LEU A 106 13.03 -5.32 3.74
CA LEU A 106 12.56 -6.18 4.82
C LEU A 106 12.23 -7.60 4.34
N GLY A 107 12.26 -7.87 3.04
CA GLY A 107 11.89 -9.16 2.46
C GLY A 107 10.38 -9.42 2.48
N ILE A 108 9.56 -8.37 2.58
CA ILE A 108 8.10 -8.47 2.52
C ILE A 108 7.71 -8.53 1.04
N PRO A 109 7.08 -9.63 0.58
CA PRO A 109 6.70 -9.74 -0.82
C PRO A 109 5.64 -8.70 -1.17
N TYR A 110 5.70 -8.15 -2.38
CA TYR A 110 4.74 -7.14 -2.79
C TYR A 110 4.38 -7.19 -4.28
N ILE A 111 3.19 -6.67 -4.58
CA ILE A 111 2.66 -6.49 -5.93
C ILE A 111 2.60 -4.98 -6.20
N THR A 112 3.10 -4.53 -7.34
CA THR A 112 2.85 -3.15 -7.80
C THR A 112 1.53 -3.10 -8.55
N LEU A 113 0.78 -2.01 -8.40
CA LEU A 113 -0.48 -1.77 -9.12
C LEU A 113 -0.38 -0.44 -9.86
N HIS A 114 -0.24 -0.48 -11.19
CA HIS A 114 -0.09 0.73 -12.00
C HIS A 114 -0.44 0.56 -13.47
N PRO A 115 -0.84 1.65 -14.15
CA PRO A 115 -1.06 1.64 -15.58
C PRO A 115 0.29 1.48 -16.33
N ALA A 116 0.22 1.04 -17.59
CA ALA A 116 1.40 0.67 -18.39
C ALA A 116 2.35 1.86 -18.66
N GLU A 117 1.81 3.07 -18.61
CA GLU A 117 2.51 4.34 -18.77
C GLU A 117 3.63 4.53 -17.73
N HIS A 118 3.54 3.85 -16.57
CA HIS A 118 4.55 3.92 -15.53
C HIS A 118 5.67 2.87 -15.64
N ASP A 119 5.59 1.91 -16.57
CA ASP A 119 6.53 0.78 -16.67
C ASP A 119 8.00 1.24 -16.73
N HIS A 120 8.30 2.28 -17.52
CA HIS A 120 9.67 2.78 -17.61
C HIS A 120 10.14 3.44 -16.31
N ALA A 121 9.26 4.19 -15.65
CA ALA A 121 9.58 4.92 -14.43
C ALA A 121 9.69 3.99 -13.21
N LEU A 122 8.97 2.87 -13.24
CA LEU A 122 8.92 1.88 -12.15
C LEU A 122 9.79 0.65 -12.39
N LYS A 123 10.57 0.57 -13.47
CA LYS A 123 11.36 -0.62 -13.82
C LYS A 123 12.23 -1.20 -12.68
N GLU A 124 12.83 -0.37 -11.83
CA GLU A 124 13.56 -0.84 -10.65
C GLU A 124 12.63 -1.31 -9.51
N VAL A 125 11.49 -0.63 -9.33
CA VAL A 125 10.47 -0.99 -8.33
C VAL A 125 9.77 -2.30 -8.72
N ASP A 126 9.42 -2.45 -10.00
CA ASP A 126 8.84 -3.67 -10.57
C ASP A 126 9.85 -4.80 -10.61
N GLY A 127 11.12 -4.51 -10.87
CA GLY A 127 12.21 -5.49 -10.82
C GLY A 127 12.42 -6.12 -9.44
N ALA A 128 12.01 -5.44 -8.37
CA ALA A 128 12.02 -5.96 -7.01
C ALA A 128 10.66 -6.53 -6.54
N ALA A 129 9.58 -6.29 -7.28
CA ALA A 129 8.24 -6.78 -6.97
C ALA A 129 8.07 -8.26 -7.33
N ASN A 130 7.06 -8.92 -6.75
CA ASN A 130 6.68 -10.30 -7.06
C ASN A 130 5.56 -10.41 -8.11
N GLY A 131 5.02 -9.27 -8.54
CA GLY A 131 4.02 -9.19 -9.59
C GLY A 131 3.66 -7.75 -9.92
N VAL A 132 3.22 -7.52 -11.15
CA VAL A 132 2.72 -6.22 -11.63
C VAL A 132 1.26 -6.40 -12.03
N ALA A 133 0.37 -5.70 -11.34
CA ALA A 133 -1.05 -5.62 -11.63
C ALA A 133 -1.37 -4.29 -12.34
N ARG A 134 -2.36 -4.32 -13.22
CA ARG A 134 -2.93 -3.18 -13.92
C ARG A 134 -4.27 -2.77 -13.33
N GLU A 135 -5.04 -3.75 -12.88
CA GLU A 135 -6.35 -3.57 -12.28
C GLU A 135 -6.43 -4.19 -10.88
N PRO A 136 -7.19 -3.59 -9.93
CA PRO A 136 -7.46 -4.15 -8.61
C PRO A 136 -7.88 -5.63 -8.62
N GLU A 137 -8.65 -6.08 -9.60
CA GLU A 137 -9.15 -7.46 -9.67
C GLU A 137 -8.02 -8.45 -9.92
N GLN A 138 -6.92 -8.05 -10.58
CA GLN A 138 -5.74 -8.88 -10.71
C GLN A 138 -5.04 -9.09 -9.36
N VAL A 139 -5.07 -8.08 -8.49
CA VAL A 139 -4.57 -8.22 -7.11
C VAL A 139 -5.43 -9.22 -6.34
N VAL A 140 -6.76 -9.12 -6.44
CA VAL A 140 -7.69 -10.08 -5.78
C VAL A 140 -7.45 -11.51 -6.28
N ALA A 141 -7.27 -11.70 -7.59
CA ALA A 141 -6.95 -13.00 -8.16
C ALA A 141 -5.60 -13.53 -7.68
N ALA A 142 -4.58 -12.67 -7.59
CA ALA A 142 -3.28 -13.03 -7.06
C ALA A 142 -3.36 -13.44 -5.58
N LEU A 143 -4.12 -12.72 -4.76
CA LEU A 143 -4.37 -13.09 -3.36
C LEU A 143 -5.07 -14.45 -3.25
N ALA A 144 -6.07 -14.71 -4.09
CA ALA A 144 -6.75 -16.02 -4.10
C ALA A 144 -5.78 -17.17 -4.43
N TYR A 145 -4.89 -16.96 -5.40
CA TYR A 145 -3.85 -17.93 -5.74
C TYR A 145 -2.84 -18.12 -4.61
N ILE A 146 -2.32 -17.03 -4.02
CA ILE A 146 -1.33 -17.09 -2.93
C ILE A 146 -1.90 -17.84 -1.71
N ILE A 147 -3.17 -17.59 -1.38
CA ILE A 147 -3.78 -18.10 -0.14
C ILE A 147 -4.33 -19.53 -0.32
N ARG A 148 -4.95 -19.84 -1.46
CA ARG A 148 -5.69 -21.11 -1.69
C ARG A 148 -5.19 -21.92 -2.88
N GLY A 149 -4.36 -21.35 -3.74
CA GLY A 149 -3.98 -21.96 -5.03
C GLY A 149 -5.09 -21.86 -6.10
N ASP A 150 -6.07 -20.99 -5.90
CA ASP A 150 -7.20 -20.82 -6.83
C ASP A 150 -6.71 -20.18 -8.15
N MET A 151 -7.03 -20.80 -9.28
CA MET A 151 -6.79 -20.21 -10.59
C MET A 151 -7.94 -19.28 -11.00
N PRO A 152 -7.67 -18.17 -11.72
CA PRO A 152 -8.71 -17.33 -12.29
C PRO A 152 -9.65 -18.15 -13.18
N LYS A 153 -10.95 -17.91 -13.07
CA LYS A 153 -11.93 -18.50 -14.01
C LYS A 153 -11.79 -17.79 -15.35
N ALA A 154 -11.69 -18.57 -16.43
CA ALA A 154 -11.64 -18.07 -17.81
C ALA A 154 -12.95 -17.41 -18.23
#